data_AF-A0A9D7XPX1-F1
#
_entry.id   AF-A0A9D7XPX1-F1
#
_cell.length_a   1.000
_cell.length_b   1.000
_cell.length_c   1.000
_cell.angle_alpha   90.00
_cell.angle_beta   90.00
_cell.angle_gamma   90.00
#
_symmetry.space_group_name_H-M   'P 1'
#
loop_
_entity.id
_entity.type
_entity.pdbx_description
1 polymer ?
#
loop_
_entity_poly.entity_id
_entity_poly.type
_entity_poly.pdbx_seq_one_letter_code
_entity_poly.pdbx_strand_id
1 'polypeptide(L)'
;MDIMFLLVPLSVIIVFVIGAIFWWSLRHGQFEDLEGPAFRILMDDDSPIGSRNSSVSAQRDDDDRRIAMRKNHSKTTVDPDQ
;
A
#
# COMPACT_ATOMS: atom_id res chain seq x y z
N MET A 1 -30.96 -36.67 -36.55
CA MET A 1 -30.71 -37.05 -35.12
C MET A 1 -29.26 -36.69 -34.80
N ASP A 2 -28.88 -35.45 -35.10
CA ASP A 2 -27.47 -35.14 -35.41
C ASP A 2 -26.84 -34.23 -34.35
N ILE A 3 -27.68 -33.47 -33.66
CA ILE A 3 -27.28 -32.57 -32.58
C ILE A 3 -26.68 -33.31 -31.38
N MET A 4 -27.09 -34.56 -31.13
CA MET A 4 -26.53 -35.38 -30.06
C MET A 4 -25.03 -35.64 -30.26
N PHE A 5 -24.58 -35.79 -31.51
CA PHE A 5 -23.16 -35.97 -31.84
C PHE A 5 -22.33 -34.70 -31.61
N LEU A 6 -22.96 -33.53 -31.60
CA LEU A 6 -22.30 -32.26 -31.27
C LEU A 6 -22.32 -31.99 -29.75
N LEU A 7 -23.43 -32.27 -29.08
CA LEU A 7 -23.63 -31.97 -27.65
C LEU A 7 -22.78 -32.84 -26.73
N VAL A 8 -22.65 -34.13 -27.05
CA VAL A 8 -21.86 -35.07 -26.23
C VAL A 8 -20.38 -34.66 -26.13
N PRO A 9 -19.64 -34.43 -27.23
CA PRO A 9 -18.24 -34.02 -27.14
C PRO A 9 -18.10 -32.60 -26.57
N LEU A 10 -19.02 -31.69 -26.88
CA LEU A 10 -19.01 -30.34 -26.32
C LEU A 10 -19.12 -30.36 -24.79
N SER A 11 -20.02 -31.19 -24.25
CA SER A 11 -20.17 -31.44 -22.82
C SER A 11 -18.87 -31.93 -22.18
N VAL A 12 -18.23 -32.96 -22.77
CA VAL A 12 -16.98 -33.52 -22.25
C VAL A 12 -15.87 -32.47 -22.21
N ILE A 13 -15.75 -31.65 -23.26
CA ILE A 13 -14.76 -30.56 -23.30
C ILE A 13 -15.01 -29.55 -22.17
N ILE A 14 -16.26 -29.13 -21.97
CA ILE A 14 -16.62 -28.18 -20.92
C ILE A 14 -16.26 -28.73 -19.54
N VAL A 15 -16.61 -29.99 -19.26
CA VAL A 15 -16.27 -30.66 -17.99
C VAL A 15 -14.75 -30.71 -17.80
N PHE A 16 -13.99 -31.02 -18.86
CA PHE A 16 -12.53 -31.08 -18.80
C PHE A 16 -11.91 -29.71 -18.53
N VAL A 17 -12.43 -28.66 -19.16
CA VAL A 17 -11.97 -27.27 -18.95
C VAL A 17 -12.24 -26.82 -17.51
N ILE A 18 -13.46 -27.03 -17.01
CA ILE A 18 -13.82 -26.69 -15.63
C ILE A 18 -12.94 -27.49 -14.66
N GLY A 19 -12.75 -28.78 -14.90
CA GLY A 19 -11.88 -29.63 -14.08
C GLY A 19 -10.43 -29.17 -14.07
N ALA A 20 -9.88 -28.77 -15.22
CA ALA A 20 -8.52 -28.26 -15.34
C ALA A 20 -8.34 -26.93 -14.58
N ILE A 21 -9.29 -25.99 -14.73
CA ILE A 21 -9.28 -24.71 -14.02
C ILE A 21 -9.41 -24.94 -12.51
N PHE A 22 -10.31 -25.83 -12.09
CA PHE A 22 -10.52 -26.17 -10.69
C PHE A 22 -9.28 -26.82 -10.08
N TRP A 23 -8.67 -27.79 -10.77
CA TRP A 23 -7.42 -28.43 -10.34
C TRP A 23 -6.27 -27.42 -10.26
N TRP A 24 -6.18 -26.51 -11.23
CA TRP A 24 -5.21 -25.41 -11.22
C TRP A 24 -5.43 -24.48 -10.01
N SER A 25 -6.67 -24.08 -9.72
CA SER A 25 -7.02 -23.24 -8.58
C SER A 25 -6.69 -23.90 -7.23
N LEU A 26 -7.01 -25.19 -7.07
CA LEU A 26 -6.63 -25.96 -5.88
C LEU A 26 -5.10 -26.01 -5.68
N ARG A 27 -4.33 -26.11 -6.77
CA ARG A 27 -2.86 -26.12 -6.72
C ARG A 27 -2.26 -24.73 -6.51
N HIS A 28 -2.91 -23.68 -7.01
CA HIS A 28 -2.41 -22.30 -6.97
C HIS A 28 -2.71 -21.56 -5.66
N GLY A 29 -3.35 -22.23 -4.70
CA GLY A 29 -3.39 -21.72 -3.32
C GLY A 29 -4.04 -20.35 -3.20
N GLN A 30 -5.01 -19.99 -4.05
CA GLN A 30 -5.76 -18.72 -3.92
C GLN A 30 -6.53 -18.59 -2.59
N PHE A 31 -6.56 -19.65 -1.78
CA PHE A 31 -7.04 -19.63 -0.42
C PHE A 31 -6.06 -18.97 0.58
N GLU A 32 -4.77 -18.84 0.27
CA GLU A 32 -3.81 -18.12 1.15
C GLU A 32 -4.00 -16.59 1.11
N ASP A 33 -4.52 -16.02 0.02
CA ASP A 33 -4.66 -14.55 -0.13
C ASP A 33 -5.95 -13.98 0.52
N LEU A 34 -6.85 -14.84 1.02
CA LEU A 34 -7.99 -14.39 1.84
C LEU A 34 -7.62 -14.15 3.32
N GLU A 35 -6.44 -14.55 3.78
CA GLU A 35 -6.02 -14.34 5.18
C GLU A 35 -5.42 -12.93 5.40
N GLY A 36 -4.96 -12.26 4.35
CA GLY A 36 -4.33 -10.94 4.41
C GLY A 36 -5.27 -9.74 4.68
N PRO A 37 -6.48 -9.66 4.10
CA PRO A 37 -7.37 -8.52 4.28
C PRO A 37 -8.15 -8.55 5.61
N ALA A 38 -8.52 -9.75 6.09
CA ALA A 38 -9.34 -9.91 7.30
C ALA A 38 -8.58 -9.49 8.58
N PHE A 39 -7.28 -9.76 8.64
CA PHE A 39 -6.42 -9.37 9.77
C PHE A 39 -6.24 -7.85 9.86
N ARG A 40 -6.17 -7.15 8.71
CA ARG A 40 -6.03 -5.68 8.69
C ARG A 40 -7.27 -4.97 9.23
N ILE A 41 -8.46 -5.52 9.07
CA ILE A 41 -9.70 -4.90 9.54
C ILE A 41 -9.93 -5.10 11.05
N LEU A 42 -9.41 -6.19 11.63
CA LEU A 42 -9.52 -6.49 13.05
C LEU A 42 -8.39 -5.87 13.89
N MET A 43 -7.21 -5.62 13.29
CA MET A 43 -6.08 -4.96 13.95
C MET A 43 -6.02 -3.43 13.74
N ASP A 44 -6.85 -2.83 12.87
CA ASP A 44 -6.86 -1.37 12.65
C ASP A 44 -7.57 -0.58 13.77
N ASP A 45 -8.31 -1.25 14.66
CA ASP A 45 -9.02 -0.59 15.78
C ASP A 45 -8.12 -0.32 17.01
N ASP A 46 -6.95 -0.96 17.08
CA ASP A 46 -6.02 -0.83 18.23
C ASP A 46 -4.71 -0.10 17.90
N SER A 47 -4.48 0.31 16.65
CA SER A 47 -3.37 1.22 16.36
C SER A 47 -3.89 2.65 16.55
N PRO A 48 -3.43 3.42 17.54
CA PRO A 48 -3.64 4.85 17.51
C PRO A 48 -3.13 5.35 16.17
N ILE A 49 -3.99 6.01 15.40
CA ILE A 49 -3.62 6.76 14.20
C ILE A 49 -2.60 7.82 14.65
N GLY A 50 -1.35 7.40 14.67
CA GLY A 50 -0.23 8.06 15.32
C GLY A 50 1.05 7.79 14.56
N SER A 51 0.98 7.67 13.24
CA SER A 51 2.14 7.75 12.37
C SER A 51 1.80 8.44 11.05
N ARG A 52 1.15 9.60 11.16
CA ARG A 52 1.09 10.61 10.08
C ARG A 52 1.83 11.89 10.48
N ASN A 53 2.81 11.77 11.40
CA ASN A 53 3.53 12.90 11.99
C ASN A 53 5.03 12.90 11.66
N SER A 54 5.52 11.98 10.82
CA SER A 54 6.94 11.85 10.48
C SER A 54 7.45 12.93 9.50
N SER A 55 6.63 13.90 9.09
CA SER A 55 7.03 15.00 8.20
C SER A 55 6.94 16.39 8.84
N VAL A 56 6.52 16.53 10.10
CA VAL A 56 6.37 17.85 10.75
C VAL A 56 7.43 18.12 11.83
N SER A 57 8.06 17.09 12.40
CA SER A 57 9.11 17.25 13.41
C SER A 57 10.51 17.52 12.82
N ALA A 58 10.81 17.02 11.62
CA ALA A 58 12.10 17.32 10.97
C ALA A 58 12.19 18.77 10.43
N GLN A 59 11.05 19.42 10.18
CA GLN A 59 11.01 20.77 9.60
C GLN A 59 11.06 21.89 10.68
N ARG A 60 10.54 21.62 11.90
CA ARG A 60 10.45 22.65 12.96
C ARG A 60 11.80 22.97 13.62
N ASP A 61 12.70 21.99 13.71
CA ASP A 61 14.02 22.19 14.34
C ASP A 61 14.98 23.00 13.46
N ASP A 62 14.83 22.93 12.13
CA ASP A 62 15.65 23.70 11.18
C ASP A 62 15.21 25.17 11.11
N ASP A 63 13.92 25.45 11.23
CA ASP A 63 13.40 26.82 11.24
C ASP A 63 13.77 27.57 12.52
N ASP A 64 13.70 26.92 13.69
CA ASP A 64 14.13 27.52 14.96
C ASP A 64 15.65 27.76 15.01
N ARG A 65 16.45 26.84 14.43
CA ARG A 65 17.91 27.06 14.27
C ARG A 65 18.21 28.21 13.32
N ARG A 66 17.46 28.35 12.21
CA ARG A 66 17.59 29.46 11.27
C ARG A 66 17.19 30.80 11.89
N ILE A 67 16.15 30.85 12.71
CA ILE A 67 15.70 32.06 13.40
C ILE A 67 16.70 32.45 14.50
N ALA A 68 17.23 31.49 15.25
CA ALA A 68 18.25 31.73 16.27
C ALA A 68 19.58 32.25 15.67
N MET A 69 20.01 31.69 14.53
CA MET A 69 21.20 32.18 13.81
C MET A 69 21.01 33.58 13.25
N ARG A 70 19.80 33.92 12.75
CA ARG A 70 19.50 35.23 12.17
C ARG A 70 19.39 36.36 13.20
N LYS A 71 19.14 36.04 14.48
CA LYS A 71 18.99 37.06 15.54
C LYS A 71 20.32 37.55 16.15
N ASN A 72 21.42 36.81 15.95
CA ASN A 72 22.72 37.17 16.54
C ASN A 72 23.62 38.05 15.66
N HIS A 73 23.28 38.29 14.39
CA HIS A 73 24.23 38.89 13.43
C HIS A 73 23.92 40.33 12.99
N SER A 74 22.96 41.05 13.60
CA SER A 74 22.66 42.43 13.15
C SER A 74 22.61 43.51 14.24
N LYS A 75 22.99 43.20 15.49
CA LYS A 75 23.36 44.24 16.46
C LYS A 75 24.88 44.37 16.44
N THR A 76 25.36 45.39 15.72
CA THR A 76 26.70 46.04 15.72
C THR A 76 26.82 46.70 14.34
N THR A 77 26.35 47.93 14.11
CA THR A 77 27.13 49.18 14.32
C THR A 77 28.59 48.97 13.89
N VAL A 78 29.07 49.49 12.77
CA VAL A 78 29.57 50.87 12.65
C VAL A 78 30.22 50.95 11.27
N ASP A 79 29.86 52.00 10.54
CA ASP A 79 30.58 52.58 9.40
C ASP A 79 32.04 52.91 9.81
N PRO A 80 33.04 52.45 9.06
CA PRO A 80 33.97 53.47 8.55
C PRO A 80 34.46 53.19 7.13
N ASP A 81 34.49 54.27 6.34
CA ASP A 81 35.15 54.46 5.04
C ASP A 81 34.41 53.92 3.80
N GLN A 82 33.30 54.60 3.43
CA GLN A 82 33.14 55.23 2.11
C GLN A 82 32.11 56.37 2.12
#